data_AF-A0A2U1WCJ0-F1
#
_entry.id   AF-A0A2U1WCJ0-F1
#
_cell.length_a   1.000
_cell.length_b   1.000
_cell.length_c   1.000
_cell.angle_alpha   90.00
_cell.angle_beta   90.00
_cell.angle_gamma   90.00
#
_symmetry.space_group_name_H-M   'P 1'
#
loop_
_entity.id
_entity.type
_entity.pdbx_description
1 polymer ?
#
loop_
_entity_poly.entity_id
_entity_poly.type
_entity_poly.pdbx_seq_one_letter_code
_entity_poly.pdbx_strand_id
1 'polypeptide(L)'
;MDGVNSKAFRFFNRRTGEHFYTAGTAERDGIIAGMADMSYEGVAFLQGGGASNPVSVARFVRLDTGEHFYTASVTERDYILQNMADHYRLEDLQAFLVSATPDYQFSQPVYRFLDTATGGHFFTASESERDGVMASLSSYRYEGVAFYAKPTPPLPPAPSGAFDETWYLQAYPDVRDAVNAGWMTARTHYDAFGRREGRMPNDMAALNGDDHWIAFDGAPGHVRILNGGSGNDILDGIDGYSISTSTMVGGHTGYSDYSDRLFGETGDDTLYGAQNDTLNGGSGDDTYYVHSAGVLVTEATDAGTDELVLIEDGISGYYTYSMPANVERMRVFINPIADPSVPTIAGSAADDWISAGSTNTQIQLLGGSGNDTLNGGSGGSGGAVVEGGAGDDYLLAVGYNDARFYTWVASGNDTLSGGDGDDTLVAWTGNDRLTGGGGADTFLVDLGSPPNRLWQDPKAWTSYPGPGGNSYVLWSGTSVTTVTDFQPGVDVLSFHHTTLSLSDIMARFTDRADGMGVVASFTNGELGLSAPGVTGNGFTLSLDNVKQWQVSADWFSVSPT
;
A
#
# COMPACT_ATOMS: atom_id res chain seq x y z
N MET A 1 8.05 30.04 11.57
CA MET A 1 7.08 30.80 10.76
C MET A 1 6.45 29.78 9.86
N ASP A 2 5.31 29.26 10.30
CA ASP A 2 4.74 27.99 9.85
C ASP A 2 4.00 28.20 8.53
N GLY A 3 4.77 28.28 7.45
CA GLY A 3 4.23 28.23 6.11
C GLY A 3 3.95 26.78 5.76
N VAL A 4 2.67 26.36 5.80
CA VAL A 4 2.01 25.53 4.76
C VAL A 4 0.47 25.53 4.94
N ASN A 5 -0.12 25.79 6.13
CA ASN A 5 -1.60 25.73 6.31
C ASN A 5 -2.19 26.71 7.35
N SER A 6 -2.03 28.02 7.13
CA SER A 6 -2.63 29.04 8.01
C SER A 6 -4.15 29.16 7.76
N LYS A 7 -4.98 28.98 8.80
CA LYS A 7 -6.46 28.97 8.73
C LYS A 7 -7.02 30.31 9.25
N ALA A 8 -8.11 30.81 8.67
CA ALA A 8 -8.92 31.87 9.29
C ALA A 8 -10.12 31.23 10.00
N PHE A 9 -10.16 31.38 11.32
CA PHE A 9 -11.21 30.84 12.18
C PHE A 9 -12.37 31.83 12.30
N ARG A 10 -13.61 31.34 12.28
CA ARG A 10 -14.83 32.15 12.40
C ARG A 10 -15.55 31.86 13.71
N PHE A 11 -16.07 32.93 14.30
CA PHE A 11 -16.91 32.87 15.48
C PHE A 11 -18.16 33.72 15.29
N PHE A 12 -19.30 33.24 15.75
CA PHE A 12 -20.53 34.00 15.83
C PHE A 12 -20.79 34.50 17.25
N ASN A 13 -20.89 35.82 17.40
CA ASN A 13 -21.23 36.45 18.67
C ASN A 13 -22.76 36.43 18.86
N ARG A 14 -23.25 35.56 19.75
CA ARG A 14 -24.70 35.40 20.01
C ARG A 14 -25.35 36.65 20.60
N ARG A 15 -24.56 37.53 21.20
CA ARG A 15 -25.05 38.75 21.86
C ARG A 15 -25.17 39.92 20.89
N THR A 16 -24.24 40.07 19.95
CA THR A 16 -24.21 41.20 19.01
C THR A 16 -24.62 40.84 17.59
N GLY A 17 -24.64 39.56 17.22
CA GLY A 17 -24.86 39.09 15.85
C GLY A 17 -23.64 39.23 14.94
N GLU A 18 -22.51 39.66 15.49
CA GLU A 18 -21.27 39.88 14.76
C GLU A 18 -20.55 38.57 14.45
N HIS A 19 -19.85 38.52 13.31
CA HIS A 19 -18.87 37.48 13.02
C HIS A 19 -17.45 37.99 13.29
N PHE A 20 -16.72 37.25 14.13
CA PHE A 20 -15.33 37.53 14.46
C PHE A 20 -14.40 36.56 13.73
N TYR A 21 -13.26 37.06 13.26
CA TYR A 21 -12.28 36.30 12.49
C TYR A 21 -10.88 36.43 13.08
N THR A 22 -10.18 35.31 13.18
CA THR A 22 -8.79 35.26 13.65
C THR A 22 -7.94 34.22 12.94
N ALA A 23 -6.67 34.55 12.72
CA ALA A 23 -5.63 33.61 12.31
C ALA A 23 -4.95 32.89 13.50
N GLY A 24 -5.02 33.47 14.69
CA GLY A 24 -4.24 33.02 15.85
C GLY A 24 -4.90 31.81 16.52
N THR A 25 -4.23 30.67 16.51
CA THR A 25 -4.70 29.47 17.22
C THR A 25 -4.84 29.70 18.72
N ALA A 26 -3.92 30.47 19.32
CA ALA A 26 -4.01 30.86 20.74
C ALA A 26 -5.18 31.83 21.02
N GLU A 27 -5.48 32.76 20.10
CA GLU A 27 -6.64 33.66 20.22
C GLU A 27 -7.94 32.87 20.09
N ARG A 28 -8.02 31.96 19.10
CA ARG A 28 -9.12 31.01 18.93
C ARG A 28 -9.36 30.21 20.22
N ASP A 29 -8.33 29.57 20.76
CA ASP A 29 -8.45 28.72 21.95
C ASP A 29 -8.84 29.53 23.20
N GLY A 30 -8.32 30.75 23.32
CA GLY A 30 -8.71 31.69 24.37
C GLY A 30 -10.17 32.11 24.29
N ILE A 31 -10.71 32.37 23.08
CA ILE A 31 -12.12 32.70 22.88
C ILE A 31 -13.00 31.49 23.22
N ILE A 32 -12.66 30.30 22.74
CA ILE A 32 -13.40 29.05 23.03
C ILE A 32 -13.48 28.80 24.54
N ALA A 33 -12.37 28.98 25.26
CA ALA A 33 -12.31 28.70 26.69
C ALA A 33 -12.93 29.81 27.57
N GLY A 34 -12.90 31.07 27.10
CA GLY A 34 -13.12 32.24 27.95
C GLY A 34 -14.36 33.08 27.64
N MET A 35 -15.02 32.89 26.49
CA MET A 35 -16.10 33.78 26.04
C MET A 35 -17.39 33.02 25.71
N ALA A 36 -18.30 32.93 26.68
CA ALA A 36 -19.56 32.17 26.57
C ALA A 36 -20.52 32.66 25.46
N ASP A 37 -20.42 33.95 25.08
CA ASP A 37 -21.24 34.54 24.01
C ASP A 37 -20.72 34.21 22.60
N MET A 38 -19.49 33.68 22.48
CA MET A 38 -18.84 33.40 21.20
C MET A 38 -19.00 31.93 20.82
N SER A 39 -19.67 31.67 19.71
CA SER A 39 -19.80 30.33 19.13
C SER A 39 -18.70 30.11 18.11
N TYR A 40 -17.88 29.09 18.29
CA TYR A 40 -16.90 28.70 17.26
C TYR A 40 -17.62 28.02 16.08
N GLU A 41 -17.43 28.55 14.87
CA GLU A 41 -18.06 28.05 13.64
C GLU A 41 -17.08 27.31 12.72
N GLY A 42 -15.82 27.14 13.16
CA GLY A 42 -14.81 26.41 12.39
C GLY A 42 -13.92 27.32 11.53
N VAL A 43 -13.44 26.76 10.42
CA VAL A 43 -12.55 27.44 9.46
C VAL A 43 -13.39 28.11 8.39
N ALA A 44 -13.31 29.44 8.29
CA ALA A 44 -14.01 30.19 7.24
C ALA A 44 -13.32 30.07 5.88
N PHE A 45 -11.99 30.15 5.85
CA PHE A 45 -11.17 30.01 4.65
C PHE A 45 -9.69 29.79 5.01
N LEU A 46 -8.90 29.39 4.02
CA LEU A 46 -7.45 29.22 4.14
C LEU A 46 -6.73 30.53 3.76
N GLN A 47 -5.75 30.93 4.55
CA GLN A 47 -5.01 32.18 4.36
C GLN A 47 -3.99 32.10 3.22
N GLY A 48 -3.62 33.28 2.70
CA GLY A 48 -2.75 33.53 1.55
C GLY A 48 -1.29 33.88 1.83
N GLY A 49 -0.67 33.31 2.87
CA GLY A 49 0.71 33.64 3.25
C GLY A 49 1.79 33.35 2.19
N GLY A 50 1.49 32.51 1.20
CA GLY A 50 2.37 32.17 0.08
C GLY A 50 1.97 32.78 -1.28
N ALA A 51 0.99 33.71 -1.31
CA ALA A 51 0.52 34.30 -2.56
C ALA A 51 1.62 35.09 -3.29
N SER A 52 1.50 35.19 -4.63
CA SER A 52 2.44 35.94 -5.47
C SER A 52 2.49 37.44 -5.09
N ASN A 53 1.39 37.97 -4.54
CA ASN A 53 1.28 39.33 -4.04
C ASN A 53 0.35 39.37 -2.80
N PRO A 54 0.83 38.97 -1.62
CA PRO A 54 -0.01 38.82 -0.44
C PRO A 54 -0.40 40.21 0.11
N VAL A 55 -1.66 40.34 0.52
CA VAL A 55 -2.23 41.54 1.12
C VAL A 55 -2.63 41.21 2.56
N SER A 56 -2.33 42.14 3.48
CA SER A 56 -2.72 42.01 4.88
C SER A 56 -4.14 42.56 5.08
N VAL A 57 -4.99 41.77 5.74
CA VAL A 57 -6.29 42.23 6.22
C VAL A 57 -6.11 42.89 7.57
N ALA A 58 -6.44 44.18 7.66
CA ALA A 58 -6.43 44.92 8.91
C ALA A 58 -7.75 44.69 9.66
N ARG A 59 -7.67 44.43 10.98
CA ARG A 59 -8.81 44.31 11.90
C ARG A 59 -8.88 45.56 12.79
N PHE A 60 -10.00 46.24 12.73
CA PHE A 60 -10.35 47.37 13.59
C PHE A 60 -11.49 46.97 14.49
N VAL A 61 -11.58 47.59 15.66
CA VAL A 61 -12.77 47.56 16.51
C VAL A 61 -13.47 48.90 16.47
N ARG A 62 -14.80 48.88 16.36
CA ARG A 62 -15.65 50.07 16.44
C ARG A 62 -15.86 50.43 17.90
N LEU A 63 -15.60 51.68 18.28
CA LEU A 63 -15.58 52.10 19.68
C LEU A 63 -16.96 52.24 20.31
N ASP A 64 -18.01 52.41 19.50
CA ASP A 64 -19.39 52.58 19.97
C ASP A 64 -20.14 51.25 20.18
N THR A 65 -19.84 50.22 19.38
CA THR A 65 -20.50 48.90 19.47
C THR A 65 -19.60 47.75 19.88
N GLY A 66 -18.28 47.93 19.79
CA GLY A 66 -17.31 46.85 20.03
C GLY A 66 -17.22 45.82 18.89
N GLU A 67 -17.88 46.08 17.76
CA GLU A 67 -17.85 45.20 16.59
C GLU A 67 -16.57 45.40 15.77
N HIS A 68 -16.17 44.38 15.03
CA HIS A 68 -14.96 44.40 14.23
C HIS A 68 -15.24 44.73 12.77
N PHE A 69 -14.31 45.51 12.22
CA PHE A 69 -14.25 45.86 10.81
C PHE A 69 -12.97 45.30 10.20
N TYR A 70 -13.08 44.68 9.03
CA TYR A 70 -11.96 44.04 8.34
C TYR A 70 -11.81 44.61 6.94
N THR A 71 -10.58 44.94 6.55
CA THR A 71 -10.31 45.38 5.17
C THR A 71 -8.96 44.90 4.65
N ALA A 72 -8.98 44.38 3.41
CA ALA A 72 -7.78 44.14 2.59
C ALA A 72 -7.38 45.40 1.79
N SER A 73 -8.26 46.41 1.72
CA SER A 73 -8.01 47.62 0.95
C SER A 73 -7.11 48.57 1.74
N VAL A 74 -5.88 48.75 1.26
CA VAL A 74 -4.92 49.72 1.82
C VAL A 74 -5.52 51.13 1.87
N THR A 75 -6.27 51.52 0.83
CA THR A 75 -6.93 52.83 0.78
C THR A 75 -8.03 52.95 1.85
N GLU A 76 -8.85 51.91 2.05
CA GLU A 76 -9.92 51.91 3.06
C GLU A 76 -9.33 51.95 4.47
N ARG A 77 -8.29 51.14 4.72
CA ARG A 77 -7.52 51.15 5.98
C ARG A 77 -6.95 52.53 6.28
N ASP A 78 -6.24 53.12 5.33
CA ASP A 78 -5.55 54.40 5.54
C ASP A 78 -6.55 55.55 5.72
N TYR A 79 -7.70 55.48 5.04
CA TYR A 79 -8.78 56.42 5.25
C TYR A 79 -9.36 56.34 6.67
N ILE A 80 -9.61 55.15 7.20
CA ILE A 80 -10.12 54.94 8.57
C ILE A 80 -9.12 55.48 9.59
N LEU A 81 -7.84 55.14 9.43
CA LEU A 81 -6.77 55.60 10.32
C LEU A 81 -6.63 57.14 10.35
N GLN A 82 -6.83 57.80 9.21
CA GLN A 82 -6.66 59.25 9.10
C GLN A 82 -7.92 60.05 9.49
N ASN A 83 -9.11 59.51 9.21
CA ASN A 83 -10.35 60.29 9.24
C ASN A 83 -11.40 59.77 10.23
N MET A 84 -11.22 58.57 10.80
CA MET A 84 -12.24 57.91 11.63
C MET A 84 -11.68 57.37 12.95
N ALA A 85 -10.57 57.93 13.45
CA ALA A 85 -9.93 57.51 14.70
C ALA A 85 -10.84 57.65 15.94
N ASP A 86 -11.84 58.53 15.91
CA ASP A 86 -12.83 58.69 16.98
C ASP A 86 -13.90 57.57 16.99
N HIS A 87 -13.99 56.80 15.90
CA HIS A 87 -14.97 55.73 15.72
C HIS A 87 -14.35 54.34 15.66
N TYR A 88 -13.10 54.22 15.22
CA TYR A 88 -12.41 52.96 15.05
C TYR A 88 -11.01 52.98 15.68
N ARG A 89 -10.66 51.87 16.33
CA ARG A 89 -9.29 51.61 16.79
C ARG A 89 -8.72 50.42 16.04
N LEU A 90 -7.52 50.56 15.48
CA LEU A 90 -6.80 49.44 14.89
C LEU A 90 -6.41 48.46 15.99
N GLU A 91 -6.77 47.19 15.81
CA GLU A 91 -6.41 46.11 16.73
C GLU A 91 -5.29 45.24 16.19
N ASP A 92 -5.36 44.92 14.90
CA ASP A 92 -4.33 44.14 14.22
C ASP A 92 -4.14 44.64 12.79
N LEU A 93 -2.89 44.94 12.42
CA LEU A 93 -2.54 45.37 11.06
C LEU A 93 -2.50 44.18 10.08
N GLN A 94 -2.39 42.96 10.60
CA GLN A 94 -2.32 41.72 9.83
C GLN A 94 -3.10 40.61 10.55
N ALA A 95 -4.43 40.76 10.62
CA ALA A 95 -5.29 39.74 11.21
C ALA A 95 -5.22 38.41 10.43
N PHE A 96 -5.06 38.49 9.10
CA PHE A 96 -4.73 37.36 8.22
C PHE A 96 -4.18 37.84 6.88
N LEU A 97 -3.45 36.96 6.17
CA LEU A 97 -2.92 37.20 4.83
C LEU A 97 -3.87 36.65 3.76
N VAL A 98 -4.05 37.36 2.65
CA VAL A 98 -4.95 37.01 1.52
C VAL A 98 -4.33 37.47 0.19
N SER A 99 -4.98 37.20 -0.96
CA SER A 99 -4.61 37.81 -2.24
C SER A 99 -5.65 38.83 -2.70
N ALA A 100 -5.22 39.98 -3.24
CA ALA A 100 -6.14 40.97 -3.82
C ALA A 100 -6.62 40.60 -5.23
N THR A 101 -5.89 39.73 -5.93
CA THR A 101 -6.21 39.25 -7.28
C THR A 101 -6.11 37.74 -7.35
N PRO A 102 -6.93 37.05 -8.17
CA PRO A 102 -6.84 35.61 -8.28
C PRO A 102 -5.51 35.19 -8.94
N ASP A 103 -4.88 34.14 -8.43
CA ASP A 103 -3.75 33.45 -9.06
C ASP A 103 -3.92 31.92 -8.98
N TYR A 104 -2.95 31.15 -9.51
CA TYR A 104 -3.05 29.67 -9.55
C TYR A 104 -3.19 29.02 -8.17
N GLN A 105 -2.65 29.65 -7.11
CA GLN A 105 -2.70 29.12 -5.75
C GLN A 105 -3.84 29.75 -4.91
N PHE A 106 -4.34 30.92 -5.32
CA PHE A 106 -5.30 31.73 -4.58
C PHE A 106 -6.41 32.24 -5.51
N SER A 107 -7.29 31.34 -5.95
CA SER A 107 -8.37 31.63 -6.90
C SER A 107 -9.77 31.66 -6.28
N GLN A 108 -9.95 31.28 -5.01
CA GLN A 108 -11.29 31.22 -4.40
C GLN A 108 -11.73 32.60 -3.90
N PRO A 109 -12.84 33.16 -4.42
CA PRO A 109 -13.35 34.44 -3.96
C PRO A 109 -13.90 34.36 -2.53
N VAL A 110 -13.61 35.38 -1.71
CA VAL A 110 -14.25 35.61 -0.42
C VAL A 110 -15.17 36.81 -0.52
N TYR A 111 -16.45 36.57 -0.30
CA TYR A 111 -17.54 37.53 -0.42
C TYR A 111 -17.71 38.32 0.87
N ARG A 112 -17.88 39.64 0.77
CA ARG A 112 -18.12 40.53 1.91
C ARG A 112 -19.55 41.05 1.89
N PHE A 113 -20.16 41.07 3.07
CA PHE A 113 -21.47 41.64 3.32
C PHE A 113 -21.37 42.63 4.48
N LEU A 114 -22.07 43.76 4.36
CA LEU A 114 -22.34 44.65 5.48
C LEU A 114 -23.73 44.37 6.02
N ASP A 115 -23.84 44.00 7.29
CA ASP A 115 -25.12 44.03 7.98
C ASP A 115 -25.51 45.50 8.27
N THR A 116 -26.53 45.99 7.59
CA THR A 116 -27.01 47.37 7.74
C THR A 116 -27.73 47.63 9.06
N ALA A 117 -28.13 46.58 9.79
CA ALA A 117 -28.77 46.71 11.09
C ALA A 117 -27.75 46.94 12.22
N THR A 118 -26.61 46.25 12.17
CA THR A 118 -25.59 46.24 13.22
C THR A 118 -24.35 47.07 12.84
N GLY A 119 -24.04 47.13 11.54
CA GLY A 119 -22.80 47.68 10.99
C GLY A 119 -21.64 46.69 10.98
N GLY A 120 -21.89 45.43 11.37
CA GLY A 120 -20.93 44.33 11.32
C GLY A 120 -20.68 43.82 9.91
N HIS A 121 -19.53 43.19 9.70
CA HIS A 121 -19.20 42.55 8.42
C HIS A 121 -19.27 41.03 8.52
N PHE A 122 -19.74 40.42 7.44
CA PHE A 122 -19.77 38.98 7.26
C PHE A 122 -18.96 38.60 6.02
N PHE A 123 -18.08 37.62 6.19
CA PHE A 123 -17.24 37.06 5.14
C PHE A 123 -17.51 35.58 4.94
N THR A 124 -17.67 35.18 3.68
CA THR A 124 -17.81 33.77 3.30
C THR A 124 -17.07 33.45 2.00
N ALA A 125 -16.42 32.29 1.96
CA ALA A 125 -15.87 31.70 0.73
C ALA A 125 -16.86 30.71 0.07
N SER A 126 -18.02 30.47 0.69
CA SER A 126 -19.07 29.58 0.20
C SER A 126 -20.05 30.33 -0.69
N GLU A 127 -20.16 29.92 -1.95
CA GLU A 127 -21.14 30.49 -2.88
C GLU A 127 -22.58 30.22 -2.44
N SER A 128 -22.84 29.06 -1.83
CA SER A 128 -24.17 28.73 -1.30
C SER A 128 -24.54 29.57 -0.09
N GLU A 129 -23.59 29.86 0.81
CA GLU A 129 -23.81 30.75 1.96
C GLU A 129 -24.02 32.20 1.47
N ARG A 130 -23.24 32.65 0.48
CA ARG A 130 -23.43 33.94 -0.20
C ARG A 130 -24.85 34.04 -0.78
N ASP A 131 -25.28 33.05 -1.55
CA ASP A 131 -26.60 33.05 -2.20
C ASP A 131 -27.73 32.95 -1.18
N GLY A 132 -27.55 32.16 -0.12
CA GLY A 132 -28.48 32.06 1.00
C GLY A 132 -28.66 33.40 1.72
N VAL A 133 -27.57 34.09 2.05
CA VAL A 133 -27.61 35.42 2.70
C VAL A 133 -28.32 36.42 1.79
N MET A 134 -27.98 36.48 0.50
CA MET A 134 -28.63 37.39 -0.47
C MET A 134 -30.12 37.11 -0.63
N ALA A 135 -30.54 35.84 -0.56
CA ALA A 135 -31.94 35.45 -0.75
C ALA A 135 -32.79 35.61 0.50
N SER A 136 -32.22 35.42 1.70
CA SER A 136 -32.99 35.25 2.94
C SER A 136 -32.75 36.30 4.02
N LEU A 137 -31.63 37.03 3.98
CA LEU A 137 -31.27 37.99 5.04
C LEU A 137 -31.25 39.42 4.50
N SER A 138 -32.40 40.11 4.60
CA SER A 138 -32.60 41.43 4.01
C SER A 138 -31.79 42.58 4.64
N SER A 139 -31.24 42.39 5.84
CA SER A 139 -30.36 43.39 6.48
C SER A 139 -28.93 43.36 5.92
N TYR A 140 -28.51 42.27 5.28
CA TYR A 140 -27.17 42.12 4.74
C TYR A 140 -27.08 42.67 3.31
N ARG A 141 -26.23 43.67 3.13
CA ARG A 141 -25.90 44.23 1.82
C ARG A 141 -24.64 43.55 1.28
N TYR A 142 -24.77 42.91 0.12
CA TYR A 142 -23.63 42.33 -0.60
C TYR A 142 -22.71 43.42 -1.14
N GLU A 143 -21.42 43.35 -0.83
CA GLU A 143 -20.40 44.34 -1.23
C GLU A 143 -19.42 43.80 -2.28
N GLY A 144 -19.60 42.55 -2.73
CA GLY A 144 -18.76 41.92 -3.73
C GLY A 144 -17.65 41.02 -3.16
N VAL A 145 -16.68 40.69 -4.01
CA VAL A 145 -15.48 39.94 -3.61
C VAL A 145 -14.51 40.88 -2.90
N ALA A 146 -14.21 40.60 -1.63
CA ALA A 146 -13.28 41.40 -0.84
C ALA A 146 -11.82 41.04 -1.10
N PHE A 147 -11.54 39.75 -1.31
CA PHE A 147 -10.22 39.20 -1.59
C PHE A 147 -10.35 37.74 -2.06
N TYR A 148 -9.22 37.14 -2.42
CA TYR A 148 -9.10 35.75 -2.81
C TYR A 148 -8.31 34.97 -1.76
N ALA A 149 -8.85 33.80 -1.40
CA ALA A 149 -8.26 32.84 -0.48
C ALA A 149 -7.71 31.63 -1.24
N LYS A 150 -6.94 30.78 -0.55
CA LYS A 150 -6.55 29.49 -1.13
C LYS A 150 -7.83 28.66 -1.30
N PRO A 151 -8.07 28.05 -2.47
CA PRO A 151 -9.25 27.21 -2.67
C PRO A 151 -9.37 26.17 -1.56
N THR A 152 -10.48 26.19 -0.84
CA THR A 152 -10.96 24.99 -0.17
C THR A 152 -11.24 23.98 -1.29
N PRO A 153 -10.73 22.73 -1.18
CA PRO A 153 -10.97 21.71 -2.20
C PRO A 153 -12.45 21.64 -2.57
N PRO A 154 -12.79 21.37 -3.84
CA PRO A 154 -14.16 21.10 -4.23
C PRO A 154 -14.74 20.01 -3.31
N LEU A 155 -16.04 20.15 -2.97
CA LEU A 155 -16.75 19.10 -2.25
C LEU A 155 -16.57 17.79 -3.03
N PRO A 156 -16.25 16.66 -2.37
CA PRO A 156 -16.27 15.37 -3.04
C PRO A 156 -17.59 15.22 -3.82
N PRO A 157 -17.57 14.62 -5.03
CA PRO A 157 -18.82 14.26 -5.70
C PRO A 157 -19.71 13.55 -4.69
N ALA A 158 -21.02 13.84 -4.71
CA ALA A 158 -21.92 13.06 -3.87
C ALA A 158 -21.80 11.59 -4.32
N PRO A 159 -21.56 10.62 -3.40
CA PRO A 159 -21.75 9.22 -3.72
C PRO A 159 -23.08 9.04 -4.47
N SER A 160 -23.08 8.27 -5.55
CA SER A 160 -24.27 8.01 -6.35
C SER A 160 -25.22 7.11 -5.57
N GLY A 161 -26.17 7.75 -4.87
CA GLY A 161 -27.29 7.10 -4.21
C GLY A 161 -28.29 8.15 -3.74
N ALA A 162 -29.58 7.80 -3.71
CA ALA A 162 -30.59 8.72 -3.18
C ALA A 162 -30.27 9.03 -1.71
N PHE A 163 -30.28 10.31 -1.32
CA PHE A 163 -30.13 10.70 0.07
C PHE A 163 -31.30 10.17 0.90
N ASP A 164 -31.02 9.22 1.79
CA ASP A 164 -31.98 8.69 2.73
C ASP A 164 -31.91 9.48 4.04
N GLU A 165 -32.76 10.50 4.13
CA GLU A 165 -32.87 11.34 5.32
C GLU A 165 -33.20 10.54 6.58
N THR A 166 -33.98 9.45 6.45
CA THR A 166 -34.40 8.64 7.60
C THR A 166 -33.21 7.88 8.18
N TRP A 167 -32.43 7.24 7.31
CA TRP A 167 -31.20 6.57 7.72
C TRP A 167 -30.16 7.57 8.22
N TYR A 168 -29.97 8.69 7.51
CA TYR A 168 -28.96 9.69 7.84
C TYR A 168 -29.14 10.27 9.25
N LEU A 169 -30.38 10.56 9.65
CA LEU A 169 -30.70 11.05 10.99
C LEU A 169 -30.69 9.95 12.06
N GLN A 170 -30.77 8.67 11.68
CA GLN A 170 -30.57 7.55 12.60
C GLN A 170 -29.08 7.29 12.85
N ALA A 171 -28.27 7.28 11.79
CA ALA A 171 -26.83 7.08 11.83
C ALA A 171 -26.08 8.23 12.48
N TYR A 172 -26.58 9.48 12.34
CA TYR A 172 -25.94 10.69 12.86
C TYR A 172 -26.83 11.45 13.86
N PRO A 173 -26.88 11.01 15.14
CA PRO A 173 -27.69 11.62 16.19
C PRO A 173 -27.44 13.12 16.39
N ASP A 174 -26.22 13.59 16.21
CA ASP A 174 -25.83 15.00 16.31
C ASP A 174 -26.45 15.86 15.20
N VAL A 175 -26.50 15.33 13.98
CA VAL A 175 -27.20 15.97 12.86
C VAL A 175 -28.69 15.95 13.07
N ARG A 176 -29.24 14.83 13.57
CA ARG A 176 -30.65 14.72 13.96
C ARG A 176 -31.04 15.78 14.98
N ASP A 177 -30.19 16.02 15.97
CA ASP A 177 -30.46 17.03 17.00
C ASP A 177 -30.43 18.45 16.41
N ALA A 178 -29.50 18.75 15.48
CA ALA A 178 -29.45 20.03 14.76
C ALA A 178 -30.66 20.25 13.83
N VAL A 179 -31.13 19.19 13.15
CA VAL A 179 -32.34 19.21 12.31
C VAL A 179 -33.59 19.40 13.17
N ASN A 180 -33.71 18.68 14.30
CA ASN A 180 -34.80 18.82 15.26
C ASN A 180 -34.85 20.21 15.90
N ALA A 181 -33.69 20.86 16.08
CA ALA A 181 -33.60 22.22 16.57
C ALA A 181 -33.96 23.28 15.50
N GLY A 182 -34.16 22.88 14.24
CA GLY A 182 -34.56 23.75 13.13
C GLY A 182 -33.40 24.56 12.52
N TRP A 183 -32.15 24.17 12.77
CA TRP A 183 -30.98 24.96 12.35
C TRP A 183 -30.64 24.75 10.87
N MET A 184 -30.96 23.57 10.34
CA MET A 184 -30.83 23.22 8.93
C MET A 184 -31.62 21.94 8.61
N THR A 185 -31.78 21.61 7.32
CA THR A 185 -32.30 20.30 6.90
C THR A 185 -31.18 19.27 6.85
N ALA A 186 -31.52 17.98 6.92
CA ALA A 186 -30.57 16.88 6.81
C ALA A 186 -29.79 16.94 5.47
N ARG A 187 -30.50 17.24 4.38
CA ARG A 187 -29.94 17.42 3.03
C ARG A 187 -28.94 18.58 3.00
N THR A 188 -29.32 19.73 3.56
CA THR A 188 -28.45 20.91 3.66
C THR A 188 -27.22 20.61 4.51
N HIS A 189 -27.37 19.89 5.62
CA HIS A 189 -26.25 19.45 6.43
C HIS A 189 -25.30 18.55 5.64
N TYR A 190 -25.83 17.53 4.97
CA TYR A 190 -25.03 16.61 4.17
C TYR A 190 -24.25 17.33 3.06
N ASP A 191 -24.94 18.19 2.32
CA ASP A 191 -24.35 18.91 1.19
C ASP A 191 -23.28 19.93 1.65
N ALA A 192 -23.48 20.56 2.80
CA ALA A 192 -22.57 21.58 3.32
C ALA A 192 -21.39 21.00 4.14
N PHE A 193 -21.65 19.98 4.95
CA PHE A 193 -20.74 19.44 5.96
C PHE A 193 -20.56 17.93 5.86
N GLY A 194 -21.65 17.17 5.71
CA GLY A 194 -21.60 15.70 5.73
C GLY A 194 -20.62 15.08 4.74
N ARG A 195 -20.54 15.61 3.51
CA ARG A 195 -19.54 15.18 2.50
C ARG A 195 -18.10 15.42 2.92
N ARG A 196 -17.83 16.51 3.67
CA ARG A 196 -16.48 16.83 4.18
C ARG A 196 -16.12 16.01 5.41
N GLU A 197 -17.14 15.57 6.14
CA GLU A 197 -17.03 14.79 7.36
C GLU A 197 -17.00 13.27 7.10
N GLY A 198 -17.04 12.84 5.83
CA GLY A 198 -17.08 11.42 5.45
C GLY A 198 -18.37 10.72 5.86
N ARG A 199 -19.46 11.47 6.07
CA ARG A 199 -20.78 10.92 6.43
C ARG A 199 -21.48 10.42 5.17
N MET A 200 -22.00 9.20 5.20
CA MET A 200 -22.68 8.56 4.07
C MET A 200 -24.10 9.13 3.90
N PRO A 201 -24.66 9.21 2.68
CA PRO A 201 -26.00 9.75 2.44
C PRO A 201 -27.16 8.76 2.66
N ASN A 202 -26.89 7.46 2.77
CA ASN A 202 -27.88 6.38 2.84
C ASN A 202 -27.28 5.09 3.43
N ASP A 203 -28.13 4.09 3.60
CA ASP A 203 -27.77 2.74 4.08
C ASP A 203 -26.92 1.98 3.05
N MET A 204 -25.85 1.31 3.50
CA MET A 204 -24.82 0.67 2.66
C MET A 204 -25.34 -0.45 1.74
N ALA A 205 -26.59 -0.89 1.93
CA ALA A 205 -27.25 -1.89 1.09
C ALA A 205 -27.90 -1.31 -0.20
N ALA A 206 -27.64 -0.03 -0.54
CA ALA A 206 -28.34 0.68 -1.63
C ALA A 206 -27.46 1.07 -2.84
N LEU A 207 -26.17 0.74 -2.85
CA LEU A 207 -25.27 0.91 -4.01
C LEU A 207 -25.28 -0.38 -4.84
N ASN A 208 -26.31 -0.62 -5.65
CA ASN A 208 -26.41 -1.83 -6.48
C ASN A 208 -25.88 -1.59 -7.90
N GLY A 209 -24.90 -2.38 -8.34
CA GLY A 209 -24.46 -2.51 -9.73
C GLY A 209 -22.95 -2.32 -9.90
N ASP A 210 -22.40 -2.82 -11.02
CA ASP A 210 -20.98 -2.70 -11.36
C ASP A 210 -20.62 -1.24 -11.74
N ASP A 211 -19.82 -0.56 -10.92
CA ASP A 211 -19.41 0.83 -11.07
C ASP A 211 -17.90 0.98 -11.40
N HIS A 212 -17.52 2.14 -11.96
CA HIS A 212 -16.12 2.49 -12.22
C HIS A 212 -15.83 3.90 -11.70
N TRP A 213 -15.02 3.97 -10.65
CA TRP A 213 -14.61 5.19 -9.97
C TRP A 213 -13.16 5.53 -10.29
N ILE A 214 -12.91 6.77 -10.75
CA ILE A 214 -11.57 7.29 -11.01
C ILE A 214 -11.38 8.54 -10.16
N ALA A 215 -10.30 8.61 -9.39
CA ALA A 215 -9.89 9.83 -8.71
C ALA A 215 -9.55 10.93 -9.74
N PHE A 216 -10.22 12.08 -9.66
CA PHE A 216 -9.90 13.27 -10.47
C PHE A 216 -9.34 14.39 -9.58
N ASP A 217 -8.05 14.72 -9.78
CA ASP A 217 -7.28 15.91 -9.36
C ASP A 217 -7.71 16.58 -8.03
N GLY A 218 -7.13 16.13 -6.92
CA GLY A 218 -7.23 16.74 -5.59
C GLY A 218 -6.06 17.66 -5.23
N ALA A 219 -6.32 18.76 -4.50
CA ALA A 219 -5.27 19.69 -4.03
C ALA A 219 -4.33 19.06 -2.96
N PRO A 220 -3.08 19.57 -2.79
CA PRO A 220 -2.08 19.10 -1.82
C PRO A 220 -2.55 18.82 -0.39
N GLY A 221 -2.65 17.53 -0.03
CA GLY A 221 -2.70 17.03 1.36
C GLY A 221 -3.97 16.28 1.79
N HIS A 222 -4.73 15.68 0.87
CA HIS A 222 -6.02 15.03 1.17
C HIS A 222 -5.98 13.52 0.97
N VAL A 223 -6.45 12.75 1.96
CA VAL A 223 -6.77 11.33 1.78
C VAL A 223 -8.12 11.22 1.09
N ARG A 224 -8.21 10.62 -0.11
CA ARG A 224 -9.49 10.35 -0.77
C ARG A 224 -10.05 9.03 -0.28
N ILE A 225 -11.38 8.93 -0.22
CA ILE A 225 -12.09 7.69 0.15
C ILE A 225 -12.97 7.32 -1.04
N LEU A 226 -12.69 6.18 -1.66
CA LEU A 226 -13.53 5.57 -2.69
C LEU A 226 -14.23 4.35 -2.08
N ASN A 227 -15.50 4.14 -2.44
CA ASN A 227 -16.30 3.02 -1.96
C ASN A 227 -17.17 2.50 -3.10
N GLY A 228 -17.03 1.22 -3.46
CA GLY A 228 -17.70 0.55 -4.57
C GLY A 228 -19.16 0.22 -4.24
N GLY A 229 -19.37 -0.51 -3.13
CA GLY A 229 -20.70 -0.83 -2.64
C GLY A 229 -21.08 -2.27 -2.94
N SER A 230 -22.04 -2.52 -3.81
CA SER A 230 -22.37 -3.90 -4.19
C SER A 230 -22.37 -4.09 -5.69
N GLY A 231 -21.67 -5.11 -6.16
CA GLY A 231 -21.38 -5.30 -7.57
C GLY A 231 -19.89 -5.53 -7.77
N ASN A 232 -19.49 -5.76 -9.01
CA ASN A 232 -18.08 -5.95 -9.33
C ASN A 232 -17.50 -4.61 -9.79
N ASP A 233 -16.87 -3.90 -8.89
CA ASP A 233 -16.49 -2.51 -9.05
C ASP A 233 -15.03 -2.33 -9.49
N ILE A 234 -14.75 -1.20 -10.13
CA ILE A 234 -13.39 -0.75 -10.43
C ILE A 234 -13.12 0.55 -9.69
N LEU A 235 -12.13 0.53 -8.78
CA LEU A 235 -11.75 1.67 -7.95
C LEU A 235 -10.32 2.08 -8.30
N ASP A 236 -10.15 3.26 -8.90
CA ASP A 236 -8.85 3.79 -9.31
C ASP A 236 -8.42 4.99 -8.44
N GLY A 237 -7.44 4.74 -7.57
CA GLY A 237 -6.80 5.74 -6.71
C GLY A 237 -5.63 6.50 -7.36
N ILE A 238 -5.30 6.22 -8.63
CA ILE A 238 -4.11 6.76 -9.28
C ILE A 238 -4.45 8.04 -10.08
N ASP A 239 -3.97 9.22 -9.66
CA ASP A 239 -4.20 10.45 -10.45
C ASP A 239 -3.49 10.45 -11.80
N GLY A 240 -4.19 11.00 -12.80
CA GLY A 240 -3.63 11.29 -14.12
C GLY A 240 -3.41 10.06 -14.98
N TYR A 241 -3.84 8.87 -14.53
CA TYR A 241 -3.81 7.63 -15.29
C TYR A 241 -5.13 7.43 -16.05
N SER A 242 -5.05 7.14 -17.35
CA SER A 242 -6.22 6.76 -18.15
C SER A 242 -6.17 5.26 -18.37
N ILE A 243 -6.94 4.49 -17.60
CA ILE A 243 -7.12 3.06 -17.81
C ILE A 243 -7.84 2.85 -19.16
N SER A 244 -7.09 2.58 -20.24
CA SER A 244 -7.68 2.04 -21.46
C SER A 244 -7.62 0.52 -21.41
N THR A 245 -8.76 -0.11 -21.11
CA THR A 245 -9.10 -1.52 -21.36
C THR A 245 -7.92 -2.47 -21.62
N SER A 246 -7.49 -3.16 -20.55
CA SER A 246 -6.87 -4.49 -20.59
C SER A 246 -5.38 -4.63 -20.96
N THR A 247 -4.57 -3.57 -20.93
CA THR A 247 -3.10 -3.71 -21.02
C THR A 247 -2.34 -2.62 -20.26
N MET A 248 -1.73 -3.00 -19.13
CA MET A 248 -0.88 -2.16 -18.27
C MET A 248 0.58 -2.17 -18.78
N VAL A 249 0.93 -1.27 -19.70
CA VAL A 249 2.33 -0.90 -19.98
C VAL A 249 2.39 0.61 -20.19
N GLY A 250 2.83 1.35 -19.17
CA GLY A 250 3.02 2.79 -19.28
C GLY A 250 3.87 3.32 -18.13
N GLY A 251 5.18 3.39 -18.33
CA GLY A 251 6.07 4.05 -17.38
C GLY A 251 5.85 5.56 -17.41
N HIS A 252 5.47 6.17 -16.30
CA HIS A 252 5.42 7.63 -16.16
C HIS A 252 6.00 8.09 -14.82
N THR A 253 6.64 9.25 -14.88
CA THR A 253 7.38 9.87 -13.78
C THR A 253 6.63 11.12 -13.34
N GLY A 254 6.30 11.21 -12.05
CA GLY A 254 5.72 12.42 -11.44
C GLY A 254 4.36 12.18 -10.79
N TYR A 255 4.32 11.32 -9.77
CA TYR A 255 3.16 11.28 -8.88
C TYR A 255 3.10 12.56 -8.05
N SER A 256 1.99 13.28 -8.14
CA SER A 256 1.58 14.26 -7.13
C SER A 256 0.39 13.69 -6.39
N ASP A 257 0.58 12.64 -5.58
CA ASP A 257 -0.61 12.02 -5.03
C ASP A 257 -0.50 11.46 -3.62
N TYR A 258 -1.65 11.45 -2.97
CA TYR A 258 -1.80 11.38 -1.52
C TYR A 258 -1.99 9.92 -1.07
N SER A 259 -2.31 9.70 0.21
CA SER A 259 -2.71 8.38 0.70
C SER A 259 -4.21 8.23 0.54
N ASP A 260 -4.71 7.35 -0.32
CA ASP A 260 -6.13 7.09 -0.49
C ASP A 260 -6.61 5.87 0.32
N ARG A 261 -7.93 5.73 0.43
CA ARG A 261 -8.60 4.56 0.99
C ARG A 261 -9.66 4.08 0.02
N LEU A 262 -9.51 2.86 -0.49
CA LEU A 262 -10.44 2.24 -1.43
C LEU A 262 -11.13 1.07 -0.71
N PHE A 263 -12.46 1.01 -0.80
CA PHE A 263 -13.31 -0.03 -0.23
C PHE A 263 -14.19 -0.63 -1.33
N GLY A 264 -13.99 -1.89 -1.73
CA GLY A 264 -14.83 -2.59 -2.70
C GLY A 264 -16.21 -2.90 -2.15
N GLU A 265 -16.24 -3.38 -0.90
CA GLU A 265 -17.41 -3.85 -0.14
C GLU A 265 -17.89 -5.25 -0.55
N THR A 266 -18.83 -5.41 -1.49
CA THR A 266 -19.31 -6.76 -1.89
C THR A 266 -19.29 -6.95 -3.40
N GLY A 267 -18.76 -8.08 -3.86
CA GLY A 267 -18.61 -8.44 -5.27
C GLY A 267 -17.14 -8.68 -5.59
N ASP A 268 -16.85 -9.03 -6.85
CA ASP A 268 -15.47 -9.27 -7.29
C ASP A 268 -14.87 -7.96 -7.80
N ASP A 269 -14.19 -7.22 -6.93
CA ASP A 269 -13.76 -5.85 -7.18
C ASP A 269 -12.33 -5.77 -7.73
N THR A 270 -12.02 -4.66 -8.41
CA THR A 270 -10.67 -4.34 -8.89
C THR A 270 -10.21 -2.99 -8.35
N LEU A 271 -9.18 -3.01 -7.50
CA LEU A 271 -8.67 -1.84 -6.80
C LEU A 271 -7.26 -1.47 -7.29
N TYR A 272 -7.06 -0.25 -7.75
CA TYR A 272 -5.75 0.28 -8.17
C TYR A 272 -5.22 1.26 -7.13
N GLY A 273 -4.08 0.95 -6.53
CA GLY A 273 -3.42 1.79 -5.54
C GLY A 273 -1.95 2.07 -5.87
N ALA A 274 -1.49 3.27 -5.51
CA ALA A 274 -0.10 3.69 -5.60
C ALA A 274 0.36 4.35 -4.30
N GLN A 275 1.63 4.68 -4.20
CA GLN A 275 2.25 5.34 -3.03
C GLN A 275 1.82 4.76 -1.67
N ASN A 276 0.99 5.47 -0.89
CA ASN A 276 0.63 5.11 0.48
C ASN A 276 -0.88 4.85 0.61
N ASP A 277 -1.51 4.30 -0.43
CA ASP A 277 -2.93 3.97 -0.45
C ASP A 277 -3.25 2.78 0.48
N THR A 278 -4.48 2.70 0.94
CA THR A 278 -5.04 1.55 1.64
C THR A 278 -6.16 0.95 0.80
N LEU A 279 -6.07 -0.34 0.47
CA LEU A 279 -7.04 -1.05 -0.35
C LEU A 279 -7.73 -2.14 0.48
N ASN A 280 -9.05 -2.22 0.39
CA ASN A 280 -9.88 -3.24 1.02
C ASN A 280 -10.97 -3.66 0.01
N GLY A 281 -10.94 -4.89 -0.45
CA GLY A 281 -11.83 -5.48 -1.45
C GLY A 281 -13.17 -5.79 -0.81
N GLY A 282 -13.16 -6.59 0.25
CA GLY A 282 -14.33 -6.75 1.12
C GLY A 282 -14.81 -8.20 1.11
N SER A 283 -15.81 -8.54 0.30
CA SER A 283 -16.23 -9.93 0.11
C SER A 283 -16.50 -10.20 -1.36
N GLY A 284 -16.06 -11.34 -1.86
CA GLY A 284 -15.98 -11.66 -3.28
C GLY A 284 -14.52 -11.97 -3.65
N ASP A 285 -14.27 -12.39 -4.88
CA ASP A 285 -12.91 -12.69 -5.35
C ASP A 285 -12.27 -11.39 -5.88
N ASP A 286 -11.54 -10.67 -5.04
CA ASP A 286 -11.05 -9.33 -5.32
C ASP A 286 -9.66 -9.32 -5.99
N THR A 287 -9.38 -8.27 -6.77
CA THR A 287 -8.07 -8.06 -7.42
C THR A 287 -7.45 -6.71 -7.07
N TYR A 288 -6.25 -6.74 -6.49
CA TYR A 288 -5.49 -5.58 -6.05
C TYR A 288 -4.31 -5.28 -6.97
N TYR A 289 -4.36 -4.17 -7.70
CA TYR A 289 -3.23 -3.66 -8.47
C TYR A 289 -2.40 -2.70 -7.61
N VAL A 290 -1.25 -3.17 -7.17
CA VAL A 290 -0.34 -2.43 -6.30
C VAL A 290 0.82 -1.89 -7.12
N HIS A 291 0.89 -0.57 -7.23
CA HIS A 291 1.89 0.14 -8.04
C HIS A 291 3.10 0.64 -7.24
N SER A 292 3.05 0.60 -5.90
CA SER A 292 4.23 0.88 -5.07
C SER A 292 4.22 0.09 -3.74
N ALA A 293 5.40 -0.06 -3.13
CA ALA A 293 5.57 -0.77 -1.86
C ALA A 293 4.90 -0.10 -0.64
N GLY A 294 4.46 1.15 -0.73
CA GLY A 294 3.75 1.80 0.37
C GLY A 294 2.25 1.49 0.42
N VAL A 295 1.70 0.81 -0.60
CA VAL A 295 0.28 0.46 -0.63
C VAL A 295 0.01 -0.64 0.40
N LEU A 296 -0.97 -0.40 1.26
CA LEU A 296 -1.44 -1.33 2.26
C LEU A 296 -2.71 -2.02 1.78
N VAL A 297 -2.64 -3.32 1.55
CA VAL A 297 -3.82 -4.15 1.27
C VAL A 297 -4.30 -4.79 2.57
N THR A 298 -5.62 -4.77 2.80
CA THR A 298 -6.24 -5.38 3.98
C THR A 298 -7.36 -6.31 3.55
N GLU A 299 -7.23 -7.59 3.90
CA GLU A 299 -8.24 -8.61 3.63
C GLU A 299 -8.82 -9.25 4.89
N ALA A 300 -10.09 -9.64 4.81
CA ALA A 300 -10.80 -10.36 5.87
C ALA A 300 -10.70 -11.87 5.67
N THR A 301 -10.80 -12.64 6.76
CA THR A 301 -10.86 -14.10 6.67
C THR A 301 -12.18 -14.53 6.02
N ASP A 302 -12.12 -15.52 5.12
CA ASP A 302 -13.26 -16.06 4.37
C ASP A 302 -13.97 -15.00 3.47
N ALA A 303 -13.23 -14.00 2.99
CA ALA A 303 -13.73 -12.94 2.10
C ALA A 303 -13.94 -13.41 0.65
N GLY A 304 -13.12 -14.33 0.17
CA GLY A 304 -13.13 -14.82 -1.21
C GLY A 304 -11.82 -15.53 -1.51
N THR A 305 -11.46 -15.62 -2.78
CA THR A 305 -10.09 -15.96 -3.21
C THR A 305 -9.46 -14.79 -3.95
N ASP A 306 -8.59 -14.08 -3.26
CA ASP A 306 -8.15 -12.75 -3.68
C ASP A 306 -6.81 -12.79 -4.41
N GLU A 307 -6.62 -11.87 -5.38
CA GLU A 307 -5.41 -11.78 -6.19
C GLU A 307 -4.72 -10.41 -6.03
N LEU A 308 -3.47 -10.45 -5.57
CA LEU A 308 -2.58 -9.30 -5.56
C LEU A 308 -1.73 -9.26 -6.84
N VAL A 309 -1.76 -8.16 -7.56
CA VAL A 309 -0.93 -7.92 -8.74
C VAL A 309 0.08 -6.82 -8.44
N LEU A 310 1.35 -7.21 -8.28
CA LEU A 310 2.45 -6.26 -8.13
C LEU A 310 2.86 -5.72 -9.49
N ILE A 311 2.69 -4.42 -9.69
CA ILE A 311 3.15 -3.68 -10.87
C ILE A 311 4.17 -2.65 -10.41
N GLU A 312 5.26 -2.52 -11.14
CA GLU A 312 6.25 -1.47 -10.90
C GLU A 312 5.77 -0.09 -11.38
N ASP A 313 5.98 0.94 -10.56
CA ASP A 313 6.19 2.31 -11.03
C ASP A 313 7.71 2.60 -11.14
N GLY A 314 8.14 3.31 -12.19
CA GLY A 314 9.57 3.57 -12.44
C GLY A 314 10.24 4.52 -11.43
N ILE A 315 9.70 4.69 -10.22
CA ILE A 315 10.14 5.64 -9.19
C ILE A 315 10.40 4.94 -7.84
N SER A 316 9.62 3.93 -7.47
CA SER A 316 9.66 3.24 -6.17
C SER A 316 9.89 1.74 -6.37
N GLY A 317 11.15 1.31 -6.33
CA GLY A 317 11.47 -0.11 -6.49
C GLY A 317 10.91 -0.95 -5.34
N TYR A 318 10.36 -2.12 -5.67
CA TYR A 318 10.11 -3.17 -4.70
C TYR A 318 11.44 -3.82 -4.33
N TYR A 319 11.98 -3.49 -3.16
CA TYR A 319 13.15 -4.16 -2.60
C TYR A 319 12.75 -5.41 -1.81
N THR A 320 11.60 -5.34 -1.12
CA THR A 320 10.97 -6.47 -0.44
C THR A 320 9.46 -6.25 -0.40
N TYR A 321 8.66 -7.25 -0.72
CA TYR A 321 7.21 -7.24 -0.55
C TYR A 321 6.74 -8.56 0.06
N SER A 322 5.79 -8.50 1.00
CA SER A 322 5.19 -9.68 1.61
C SER A 322 3.70 -9.67 1.34
N MET A 323 3.16 -10.80 0.91
CA MET A 323 1.74 -11.00 0.69
C MET A 323 0.96 -10.66 1.97
N PRO A 324 -0.09 -9.83 1.88
CA PRO A 324 -0.96 -9.55 3.01
C PRO A 324 -1.60 -10.83 3.55
N ALA A 325 -1.99 -10.81 4.83
CA ALA A 325 -2.75 -11.93 5.40
C ALA A 325 -4.11 -12.07 4.68
N ASN A 326 -4.56 -13.31 4.51
CA ASN A 326 -5.82 -13.69 3.84
C ASN A 326 -5.88 -13.32 2.35
N VAL A 327 -4.75 -13.11 1.68
CA VAL A 327 -4.69 -13.06 0.21
C VAL A 327 -4.12 -14.40 -0.25
N GLU A 328 -4.75 -15.06 -1.23
CA GLU A 328 -4.35 -16.40 -1.67
C GLU A 328 -3.46 -16.40 -2.92
N ARG A 329 -3.54 -15.35 -3.76
CA ARG A 329 -2.82 -15.31 -5.04
C ARG A 329 -2.00 -14.04 -5.21
N MET A 330 -0.80 -14.18 -5.78
CA MET A 330 0.02 -13.04 -6.18
C MET A 330 0.63 -13.22 -7.58
N ARG A 331 0.45 -12.22 -8.43
CA ARG A 331 1.18 -12.07 -9.69
C ARG A 331 2.23 -10.98 -9.58
N VAL A 332 3.44 -11.27 -10.06
CA VAL A 332 4.57 -10.34 -9.95
C VAL A 332 5.00 -9.87 -11.35
N PHE A 333 4.78 -8.59 -11.64
CA PHE A 333 5.22 -7.90 -12.87
C PHE A 333 6.15 -6.73 -12.52
N ILE A 334 7.32 -7.04 -11.96
CA ILE A 334 8.33 -6.04 -11.59
C ILE A 334 9.51 -6.08 -12.57
N ASN A 335 9.99 -4.93 -13.04
CA ASN A 335 11.24 -4.81 -13.78
C ASN A 335 12.31 -4.23 -12.83
N PRO A 336 13.15 -5.06 -12.19
CA PRO A 336 14.09 -4.61 -11.19
C PRO A 336 14.88 -3.34 -11.57
N ILE A 337 14.90 -2.40 -10.63
CA ILE A 337 15.72 -1.19 -10.70
C ILE A 337 17.17 -1.61 -10.93
N ALA A 338 17.92 -0.81 -11.70
CA ALA A 338 19.35 -0.97 -11.96
C ALA A 338 20.25 -0.77 -10.70
N ASP A 339 19.83 -1.28 -9.53
CA ASP A 339 20.46 -1.20 -8.21
C ASP A 339 20.67 -2.65 -7.68
N PRO A 340 21.88 -3.05 -7.23
CA PRO A 340 22.33 -4.45 -7.03
C PRO A 340 21.57 -5.37 -6.05
N SER A 341 20.43 -4.99 -5.48
CA SER A 341 19.67 -5.88 -4.59
C SER A 341 18.62 -6.69 -5.36
N VAL A 342 18.72 -8.01 -5.29
CA VAL A 342 17.68 -8.95 -5.76
C VAL A 342 16.39 -8.70 -4.97
N PRO A 343 15.26 -8.34 -5.61
CA PRO A 343 13.98 -8.18 -4.91
C PRO A 343 13.53 -9.48 -4.24
N THR A 344 13.07 -9.40 -3.00
CA THR A 344 12.46 -10.53 -2.29
C THR A 344 10.95 -10.35 -2.23
N ILE A 345 10.22 -11.30 -2.79
CA ILE A 345 8.77 -11.40 -2.72
C ILE A 345 8.43 -12.61 -1.85
N ALA A 346 7.68 -12.40 -0.78
CA ALA A 346 7.29 -13.44 0.15
C ALA A 346 5.77 -13.65 0.15
N GLY A 347 5.34 -14.89 0.25
CA GLY A 347 3.99 -15.27 0.61
C GLY A 347 3.69 -15.03 2.09
N SER A 348 2.57 -15.57 2.52
CA SER A 348 2.02 -15.55 3.86
C SER A 348 2.44 -16.81 4.64
N ALA A 349 1.59 -17.26 5.57
CA ALA A 349 1.75 -18.54 6.26
C ALA A 349 0.60 -19.52 5.90
N ALA A 350 -0.18 -19.16 4.88
CA ALA A 350 -1.25 -19.97 4.30
C ALA A 350 -0.76 -20.64 3.01
N ASP A 351 -1.62 -21.45 2.37
CA ASP A 351 -1.31 -22.07 1.08
C ASP A 351 -1.39 -21.00 -0.02
N ASP A 352 -0.25 -20.50 -0.49
CA ASP A 352 -0.20 -19.37 -1.43
C ASP A 352 0.04 -19.81 -2.88
N TRP A 353 -0.54 -19.10 -3.84
CA TRP A 353 -0.20 -19.20 -5.26
C TRP A 353 0.56 -17.95 -5.72
N ILE A 354 1.84 -18.08 -6.05
CA ILE A 354 2.68 -16.95 -6.49
C ILE A 354 3.22 -17.23 -7.88
N SER A 355 2.96 -16.33 -8.84
CA SER A 355 3.50 -16.42 -10.20
C SER A 355 4.18 -15.14 -10.62
N ALA A 356 5.49 -15.19 -10.81
CA ALA A 356 6.21 -14.13 -11.50
C ALA A 356 5.97 -14.19 -13.02
N GLY A 357 5.90 -13.02 -13.64
CA GLY A 357 5.76 -12.84 -15.08
C GLY A 357 7.11 -12.89 -15.80
N SER A 358 7.30 -12.02 -16.81
CA SER A 358 8.60 -11.88 -17.45
C SER A 358 9.49 -10.86 -16.72
N THR A 359 10.55 -11.29 -16.04
CA THR A 359 11.48 -10.41 -15.31
C THR A 359 12.80 -10.25 -16.06
N ASN A 360 13.38 -9.05 -16.08
CA ASN A 360 14.68 -8.83 -16.74
C ASN A 360 15.90 -9.12 -15.84
N THR A 361 15.71 -9.22 -14.51
CA THR A 361 16.77 -9.60 -13.56
C THR A 361 16.27 -10.59 -12.49
N GLN A 362 17.19 -10.99 -11.59
CA GLN A 362 16.92 -12.00 -10.57
C GLN A 362 15.86 -11.51 -9.58
N ILE A 363 14.94 -12.39 -9.21
CA ILE A 363 14.03 -12.19 -8.06
C ILE A 363 14.16 -13.36 -7.08
N GLN A 364 13.77 -13.15 -5.83
CA GLN A 364 13.59 -14.21 -4.85
C GLN A 364 12.11 -14.33 -4.51
N LEU A 365 11.53 -15.52 -4.70
CA LEU A 365 10.17 -15.89 -4.29
C LEU A 365 10.25 -16.80 -3.07
N LEU A 366 9.60 -16.41 -1.98
CA LEU A 366 9.45 -17.21 -0.76
C LEU A 366 7.97 -17.55 -0.61
N GLY A 367 7.60 -18.81 -0.37
CA GLY A 367 6.22 -19.22 -0.07
C GLY A 367 5.93 -18.93 1.40
N GLY A 368 6.62 -19.63 2.31
CA GLY A 368 6.56 -19.39 3.74
C GLY A 368 6.24 -20.66 4.52
N SER A 369 5.04 -20.75 5.06
CA SER A 369 4.49 -22.00 5.59
C SER A 369 3.17 -22.25 4.89
N GLY A 370 2.74 -23.50 4.77
CA GLY A 370 1.60 -23.83 3.91
C GLY A 370 2.06 -24.65 2.71
N ASN A 371 1.12 -25.16 1.93
CA ASN A 371 1.40 -25.89 0.70
C ASN A 371 1.39 -24.90 -0.46
N ASP A 372 2.55 -24.35 -0.78
CA ASP A 372 2.67 -23.23 -1.69
C ASP A 372 2.84 -23.69 -3.14
N THR A 373 2.28 -22.94 -4.09
CA THR A 373 2.51 -23.11 -5.52
C THR A 373 3.25 -21.90 -6.07
N LEU A 374 4.54 -22.06 -6.34
CA LEU A 374 5.41 -20.96 -6.76
C LEU A 374 5.90 -21.15 -8.19
N ASN A 375 5.75 -20.13 -9.02
CA ASN A 375 6.28 -20.06 -10.37
C ASN A 375 7.21 -18.84 -10.50
N GLY A 376 8.50 -19.12 -10.72
CA GLY A 376 9.57 -18.14 -10.87
C GLY A 376 9.47 -17.21 -12.08
N GLY A 377 8.55 -17.49 -13.02
CA GLY A 377 8.37 -16.67 -14.21
C GLY A 377 9.51 -16.81 -15.22
N SER A 378 9.49 -16.05 -16.30
CA SER A 378 10.47 -16.16 -17.41
C SER A 378 11.36 -14.93 -17.49
N GLY A 379 12.52 -14.98 -18.13
CA GLY A 379 13.11 -13.73 -18.61
C GLY A 379 14.58 -13.74 -19.00
N GLY A 380 15.17 -12.55 -19.07
CA GLY A 380 16.33 -12.31 -19.94
C GLY A 380 17.71 -12.61 -19.37
N SER A 381 17.97 -12.37 -18.07
CA SER A 381 19.35 -12.44 -17.53
C SER A 381 19.47 -12.80 -16.04
N GLY A 382 18.38 -13.19 -15.36
CA GLY A 382 18.30 -13.09 -13.90
C GLY A 382 17.93 -14.33 -13.07
N GLY A 383 17.12 -15.27 -13.54
CA GLY A 383 16.63 -16.35 -12.65
C GLY A 383 15.52 -15.90 -11.69
N ALA A 384 14.78 -16.86 -11.15
CA ALA A 384 14.14 -16.70 -9.86
C ALA A 384 14.77 -17.68 -8.88
N VAL A 385 15.15 -17.20 -7.70
CA VAL A 385 15.40 -18.04 -6.54
C VAL A 385 14.03 -18.34 -5.95
N VAL A 386 13.56 -19.58 -6.02
CA VAL A 386 12.24 -19.97 -5.53
C VAL A 386 12.44 -20.77 -4.25
N GLU A 387 11.67 -20.52 -3.21
CA GLU A 387 11.78 -21.14 -1.89
C GLU A 387 10.35 -21.42 -1.41
N GLY A 388 9.96 -22.69 -1.32
CA GLY A 388 8.62 -23.10 -0.88
C GLY A 388 8.42 -22.77 0.58
N GLY A 389 9.06 -23.54 1.47
CA GLY A 389 8.97 -23.26 2.89
C GLY A 389 8.76 -24.53 3.69
N ALA A 390 7.84 -24.47 4.65
CA ALA A 390 7.35 -25.66 5.34
C ALA A 390 5.94 -26.00 4.84
N GLY A 391 5.69 -27.25 4.49
CA GLY A 391 4.48 -27.71 3.82
C GLY A 391 4.84 -28.48 2.55
N ASP A 392 3.85 -29.09 1.90
CA ASP A 392 4.07 -29.85 0.67
C ASP A 392 3.98 -28.88 -0.54
N ASP A 393 5.13 -28.41 -1.04
CA ASP A 393 5.18 -27.32 -2.02
C ASP A 393 5.28 -27.78 -3.48
N TYR A 394 4.78 -26.97 -4.42
CA TYR A 394 4.97 -27.13 -5.87
C TYR A 394 5.73 -25.95 -6.45
N LEU A 395 6.98 -26.17 -6.86
CA LEU A 395 7.91 -25.13 -7.26
C LEU A 395 8.36 -25.29 -8.71
N LEU A 396 8.17 -24.24 -9.50
CA LEU A 396 8.55 -24.16 -10.91
C LEU A 396 9.48 -22.96 -11.13
N ALA A 397 10.75 -23.19 -11.44
CA ALA A 397 11.74 -22.12 -11.57
C ALA A 397 11.92 -21.57 -13.01
N VAL A 398 11.14 -22.08 -13.98
CA VAL A 398 11.24 -21.90 -15.45
C VAL A 398 12.18 -20.80 -15.98
N GLY A 399 13.25 -21.20 -16.68
CA GLY A 399 13.85 -20.39 -17.75
C GLY A 399 15.23 -19.79 -17.49
N TYR A 400 16.02 -20.31 -16.55
CA TYR A 400 17.38 -19.84 -16.28
C TYR A 400 18.29 -20.93 -15.72
N ASN A 401 19.59 -20.66 -15.72
CA ASN A 401 20.66 -21.57 -15.31
C ASN A 401 20.91 -21.64 -13.78
N ASP A 402 19.93 -21.37 -12.92
CA ASP A 402 20.19 -21.24 -11.48
C ASP A 402 18.86 -21.17 -10.69
N ALA A 403 17.98 -22.17 -10.80
CA ALA A 403 17.02 -22.40 -9.72
C ALA A 403 17.84 -22.67 -8.44
N ARG A 404 17.60 -21.91 -7.36
CA ARG A 404 18.23 -22.12 -6.05
C ARG A 404 17.13 -22.04 -5.00
N PHE A 405 17.09 -23.04 -4.13
CA PHE A 405 16.05 -23.21 -3.12
C PHE A 405 16.70 -23.16 -1.72
N TYR A 406 16.27 -22.24 -0.85
CA TYR A 406 16.74 -22.08 0.53
C TYR A 406 15.53 -22.08 1.47
N THR A 407 15.63 -22.44 2.76
CA THR A 407 14.78 -22.06 3.92
C THR A 407 15.39 -22.72 5.16
N TRP A 408 15.19 -22.14 6.34
CA TRP A 408 15.78 -22.60 7.60
C TRP A 408 15.08 -23.82 8.22
N VAL A 409 14.00 -24.33 7.59
CA VAL A 409 13.18 -25.43 8.12
C VAL A 409 12.36 -26.16 7.04
N ALA A 410 12.88 -26.37 5.82
CA ALA A 410 12.09 -27.04 4.78
C ALA A 410 11.72 -28.49 5.16
N SER A 411 10.44 -28.66 5.44
CA SER A 411 9.80 -29.90 5.84
C SER A 411 8.53 -30.06 5.03
N GLY A 412 8.35 -31.21 4.40
CA GLY A 412 7.22 -31.45 3.51
C GLY A 412 7.61 -32.33 2.33
N ASN A 413 6.64 -32.80 1.56
CA ASN A 413 6.87 -33.59 0.37
C ASN A 413 6.80 -32.69 -0.86
N ASP A 414 7.94 -32.12 -1.24
CA ASP A 414 7.95 -31.05 -2.25
C ASP A 414 8.09 -31.60 -3.67
N THR A 415 7.58 -30.87 -4.66
CA THR A 415 7.80 -31.10 -6.08
C THR A 415 8.49 -29.90 -6.71
N LEU A 416 9.72 -30.08 -7.19
CA LEU A 416 10.55 -29.02 -7.74
C LEU A 416 10.89 -29.31 -9.20
N SER A 417 10.80 -28.29 -10.05
CA SER A 417 11.24 -28.34 -11.45
C SER A 417 12.13 -27.13 -11.78
N GLY A 418 13.37 -27.40 -12.20
CA GLY A 418 14.33 -26.39 -12.67
C GLY A 418 13.91 -25.77 -14.01
N GLY A 419 13.63 -26.63 -15.00
CA GLY A 419 13.20 -26.20 -16.33
C GLY A 419 14.34 -26.25 -17.33
N ASP A 420 14.44 -25.29 -18.24
CA ASP A 420 15.62 -25.17 -19.11
C ASP A 420 16.70 -24.33 -18.41
N GLY A 421 17.96 -24.76 -18.44
CA GLY A 421 19.09 -24.13 -17.77
C GLY A 421 19.95 -25.14 -17.01
N ASP A 422 21.13 -24.72 -16.53
CA ASP A 422 21.97 -25.52 -15.63
C ASP A 422 21.54 -25.30 -14.16
N ASP A 423 20.51 -25.99 -13.67
CA ASP A 423 19.85 -25.65 -12.39
C ASP A 423 20.54 -26.22 -11.14
N THR A 424 20.28 -25.67 -9.94
CA THR A 424 20.74 -26.24 -8.66
C THR A 424 19.57 -26.57 -7.72
N LEU A 425 19.17 -27.84 -7.68
CA LEU A 425 18.04 -28.28 -6.90
C LEU A 425 18.48 -28.80 -5.53
N VAL A 426 17.86 -28.30 -4.48
CA VAL A 426 18.04 -28.74 -3.09
C VAL A 426 16.69 -29.15 -2.54
N ALA A 427 16.62 -30.37 -2.04
CA ALA A 427 15.48 -30.83 -1.24
C ALA A 427 15.94 -31.01 0.20
N TRP A 428 15.07 -30.68 1.15
CA TRP A 428 15.36 -30.79 2.57
C TRP A 428 14.67 -32.03 3.14
N THR A 429 13.86 -31.89 4.18
CA THR A 429 13.25 -33.04 4.85
C THR A 429 11.90 -33.41 4.24
N GLY A 430 11.75 -34.65 3.81
CA GLY A 430 10.47 -35.21 3.38
C GLY A 430 10.63 -36.06 2.12
N ASN A 431 9.53 -36.42 1.46
CA ASN A 431 9.61 -37.25 0.25
C ASN A 431 9.48 -36.38 -1.00
N ASP A 432 10.60 -35.85 -1.45
CA ASP A 432 10.62 -34.82 -2.48
C ASP A 432 10.75 -35.43 -3.88
N ARG A 433 10.31 -34.67 -4.89
CA ARG A 433 10.45 -34.99 -6.31
C ARG A 433 11.17 -33.85 -7.00
N LEU A 434 12.33 -34.12 -7.59
CA LEU A 434 13.17 -33.14 -8.26
C LEU A 434 13.25 -33.45 -9.75
N THR A 435 12.93 -32.47 -10.58
CA THR A 435 13.11 -32.51 -12.04
C THR A 435 14.12 -31.44 -12.41
N GLY A 436 15.28 -31.82 -12.95
CA GLY A 436 16.28 -30.87 -13.42
C GLY A 436 15.75 -30.13 -14.65
N GLY A 437 15.38 -30.90 -15.67
CA GLY A 437 14.90 -30.42 -16.94
C GLY A 437 16.00 -30.45 -18.00
N GLY A 438 16.17 -29.35 -18.74
CA GLY A 438 17.09 -29.26 -19.87
C GLY A 438 18.32 -28.42 -19.56
N GLY A 439 19.47 -29.03 -19.32
CA GLY A 439 20.75 -28.36 -19.10
C GLY A 439 21.60 -29.22 -18.18
N ALA A 440 22.73 -28.70 -17.70
CA ALA A 440 23.61 -29.41 -16.79
C ALA A 440 23.22 -29.16 -15.34
N ASP A 441 22.31 -29.98 -14.81
CA ASP A 441 21.69 -29.74 -13.51
C ASP A 441 22.51 -30.30 -12.35
N THR A 442 22.45 -29.64 -11.20
CA THR A 442 23.09 -30.04 -9.94
C THR A 442 22.03 -30.35 -8.88
N PHE A 443 21.95 -31.61 -8.46
CA PHE A 443 21.14 -32.01 -7.31
C PHE A 443 22.03 -32.04 -6.07
N LEU A 444 21.85 -31.05 -5.20
CA LEU A 444 22.73 -30.82 -4.06
C LEU A 444 22.22 -31.53 -2.80
N VAL A 445 23.12 -32.31 -2.20
CA VAL A 445 22.97 -32.96 -0.90
C VAL A 445 23.98 -32.30 0.06
N ASP A 446 23.51 -31.38 0.91
CA ASP A 446 24.32 -30.71 1.93
C ASP A 446 24.07 -31.31 3.33
N LEU A 447 25.15 -31.67 4.02
CA LEU A 447 25.15 -32.43 5.27
C LEU A 447 25.81 -31.68 6.44
N GLY A 448 26.15 -30.40 6.27
CA GLY A 448 26.79 -29.58 7.31
C GLY A 448 25.83 -29.11 8.42
N SER A 449 26.34 -28.91 9.65
CA SER A 449 25.62 -28.12 10.68
C SER A 449 25.81 -26.63 10.40
N PRO A 450 24.75 -25.79 10.39
CA PRO A 450 24.93 -24.35 10.17
C PRO A 450 25.73 -23.72 11.32
N PRO A 451 26.76 -22.92 10.99
CA PRO A 451 26.52 -21.48 11.05
C PRO A 451 27.16 -20.78 9.84
N ASN A 452 26.38 -20.49 8.79
CA ASN A 452 26.79 -19.41 7.89
C ASN A 452 25.64 -18.83 7.06
N ARG A 453 25.39 -17.54 7.26
CA ARG A 453 24.69 -16.64 6.32
C ARG A 453 25.58 -16.45 5.08
N LEU A 454 25.54 -17.35 4.09
CA LEU A 454 26.41 -17.27 2.91
C LEU A 454 25.81 -17.85 1.62
N TRP A 455 24.75 -17.31 1.03
CA TRP A 455 24.39 -17.72 -0.35
C TRP A 455 23.87 -16.57 -1.21
N GLN A 456 24.70 -15.53 -1.40
CA GLN A 456 24.52 -14.52 -2.44
C GLN A 456 25.82 -14.44 -3.28
N ASP A 457 25.72 -14.81 -4.56
CA ASP A 457 26.73 -14.88 -5.64
C ASP A 457 27.45 -16.26 -5.90
N PRO A 458 27.17 -16.93 -7.05
CA PRO A 458 27.92 -18.10 -7.55
C PRO A 458 29.42 -17.93 -7.81
N LYS A 459 29.99 -16.71 -7.93
CA LYS A 459 31.38 -16.53 -8.40
C LYS A 459 32.44 -16.25 -7.33
N ALA A 460 32.08 -16.06 -6.05
CA ALA A 460 33.05 -15.65 -5.03
C ALA A 460 32.92 -16.40 -3.69
N TRP A 461 33.73 -17.44 -3.50
CA TRP A 461 33.81 -18.22 -2.26
C TRP A 461 34.71 -17.56 -1.18
N THR A 462 34.62 -16.25 -0.89
CA THR A 462 35.49 -15.61 0.14
C THR A 462 34.85 -14.52 1.05
N SER A 463 34.56 -14.90 2.32
CA SER A 463 34.66 -14.20 3.64
C SER A 463 33.63 -13.15 4.23
N TYR A 464 32.96 -13.56 5.36
CA TYR A 464 32.56 -12.90 6.67
C TYR A 464 31.71 -11.56 6.73
N PRO A 465 31.10 -11.08 7.87
CA PRO A 465 30.90 -11.57 9.28
C PRO A 465 29.49 -11.36 10.00
N GLY A 466 28.99 -12.36 10.78
CA GLY A 466 28.17 -12.32 12.06
C GLY A 466 26.86 -11.49 12.27
N PRO A 467 26.10 -11.61 13.41
CA PRO A 467 26.16 -12.56 14.56
C PRO A 467 24.83 -13.31 14.92
N GLY A 468 24.96 -14.54 15.44
CA GLY A 468 24.25 -15.03 16.66
C GLY A 468 22.88 -15.71 16.56
N GLY A 469 22.85 -17.06 16.59
CA GLY A 469 21.65 -17.84 16.95
C GLY A 469 21.72 -19.30 16.49
N ASN A 470 21.97 -20.23 17.40
CA ASN A 470 22.07 -21.67 17.11
C ASN A 470 20.67 -22.29 17.00
N SER A 471 20.36 -22.99 15.90
CA SER A 471 19.23 -23.93 15.83
C SER A 471 19.50 -25.00 14.76
N TYR A 472 19.21 -26.24 15.14
CA TYR A 472 19.56 -27.49 14.45
C TYR A 472 18.37 -27.97 13.62
N VAL A 473 18.59 -28.45 12.39
CA VAL A 473 17.77 -29.51 11.79
C VAL A 473 18.69 -30.51 11.09
N LEU A 474 18.61 -31.73 11.60
CA LEU A 474 19.18 -32.96 11.05
C LEU A 474 18.11 -33.55 10.13
N TRP A 475 18.50 -34.07 8.98
CA TRP A 475 17.71 -35.07 8.26
C TRP A 475 17.29 -36.15 9.27
N SER A 476 16.02 -36.16 9.67
CA SER A 476 15.48 -37.15 10.60
C SER A 476 14.33 -37.89 9.95
N GLY A 477 14.57 -39.10 9.44
CA GLY A 477 13.50 -39.98 8.96
C GLY A 477 13.85 -40.83 7.74
N THR A 478 12.92 -41.71 7.37
CA THR A 478 12.94 -42.61 6.19
C THR A 478 12.63 -41.88 4.86
N SER A 479 12.94 -40.59 4.79
CA SER A 479 12.63 -39.70 3.68
C SER A 479 13.33 -40.14 2.38
N VAL A 480 12.61 -40.10 1.27
CA VAL A 480 13.11 -40.43 -0.06
C VAL A 480 13.00 -39.22 -0.98
N THR A 481 14.13 -38.62 -1.32
CA THR A 481 14.20 -37.64 -2.40
C THR A 481 14.36 -38.38 -3.72
N THR A 482 13.48 -38.12 -4.69
CA THR A 482 13.47 -38.75 -5.99
C THR A 482 13.81 -37.75 -7.09
N VAL A 483 14.93 -37.95 -7.77
CA VAL A 483 15.24 -37.24 -9.02
C VAL A 483 14.58 -37.98 -10.18
N THR A 484 13.70 -37.30 -10.92
CA THR A 484 12.81 -37.95 -11.89
C THR A 484 13.37 -38.04 -13.31
N ASP A 485 14.35 -37.20 -13.66
CA ASP A 485 14.85 -37.05 -15.04
C ASP A 485 16.37 -36.92 -15.15
N PHE A 486 17.13 -37.39 -14.16
CA PHE A 486 18.60 -37.34 -14.14
C PHE A 486 19.22 -37.77 -15.47
N GLN A 487 20.06 -36.92 -16.05
CA GLN A 487 20.72 -37.08 -17.35
C GLN A 487 22.20 -37.45 -17.18
N PRO A 488 22.57 -38.74 -17.35
CA PRO A 488 23.96 -39.19 -17.21
C PRO A 488 24.94 -38.43 -18.12
N GLY A 489 26.01 -37.89 -17.52
CA GLY A 489 27.06 -37.16 -18.23
C GLY A 489 26.71 -35.70 -18.55
N VAL A 490 25.55 -35.23 -18.08
CA VAL A 490 25.10 -33.84 -18.14
C VAL A 490 24.86 -33.35 -16.71
N ASP A 491 24.05 -34.06 -15.94
CA ASP A 491 23.71 -33.71 -14.56
C ASP A 491 24.73 -34.24 -13.54
N VAL A 492 24.76 -33.60 -12.37
CA VAL A 492 25.65 -33.92 -11.24
C VAL A 492 24.86 -34.03 -9.94
N LEU A 493 25.15 -35.08 -9.17
CA LEU A 493 24.80 -35.21 -7.76
C LEU A 493 25.95 -34.63 -6.93
N SER A 494 25.73 -33.50 -6.28
CA SER A 494 26.76 -32.83 -5.48
C SER A 494 26.60 -33.14 -4.00
N PHE A 495 27.58 -33.80 -3.40
CA PHE A 495 27.62 -34.09 -1.97
C PHE A 495 28.59 -33.13 -1.27
N HIS A 496 28.05 -32.27 -0.42
CA HIS A 496 28.81 -31.31 0.37
C HIS A 496 28.85 -31.71 1.85
N HIS A 497 29.93 -31.32 2.53
CA HIS A 497 30.12 -31.55 3.96
C HIS A 497 29.94 -33.02 4.37
N THR A 498 30.38 -33.95 3.53
CA THR A 498 30.32 -35.39 3.78
C THR A 498 31.67 -35.96 4.20
N THR A 499 31.64 -36.98 5.06
CA THR A 499 32.83 -37.81 5.36
C THR A 499 33.02 -38.97 4.39
N LEU A 500 32.06 -39.19 3.49
CA LEU A 500 32.09 -40.29 2.52
C LEU A 500 33.02 -39.96 1.36
N SER A 501 33.80 -40.95 0.92
CA SER A 501 34.54 -40.84 -0.33
C SER A 501 33.61 -40.98 -1.54
N LEU A 502 34.04 -40.50 -2.71
CA LEU A 502 33.37 -40.76 -3.98
C LEU A 502 33.10 -42.27 -4.18
N SER A 503 34.08 -43.12 -3.88
CA SER A 503 33.92 -44.57 -3.97
C SER A 503 32.85 -45.13 -3.02
N ASP A 504 32.71 -44.56 -1.82
CA ASP A 504 31.69 -45.00 -0.87
C ASP A 504 30.30 -44.61 -1.35
N ILE A 505 30.14 -43.39 -1.88
CA ILE A 505 28.87 -42.90 -2.44
C ILE A 505 28.44 -43.75 -3.63
N MET A 506 29.33 -43.95 -4.60
CA MET A 506 29.04 -44.75 -5.80
C MET A 506 28.62 -46.18 -5.46
N ALA A 507 29.27 -46.80 -4.46
CA ALA A 507 28.97 -48.16 -4.06
C ALA A 507 27.57 -48.35 -3.44
N ARG A 508 26.86 -47.26 -3.09
CA ARG A 508 25.50 -47.33 -2.50
C ARG A 508 24.38 -47.42 -3.52
N PHE A 509 24.61 -47.02 -4.76
CA PHE A 509 23.58 -47.10 -5.78
C PHE A 509 23.34 -48.55 -6.19
N THR A 510 22.08 -48.98 -6.06
CA THR A 510 21.60 -50.32 -6.42
C THR A 510 20.33 -50.21 -7.26
N ASP A 511 20.10 -51.15 -8.17
CA ASP A 511 18.86 -51.17 -8.96
C ASP A 511 17.64 -51.33 -8.02
N ARG A 512 16.62 -50.50 -8.23
CA ARG A 512 15.35 -50.61 -7.49
C ARG A 512 14.63 -51.91 -7.84
N ALA A 513 13.90 -52.45 -6.86
CA ALA A 513 13.14 -53.69 -7.02
C ALA A 513 12.02 -53.61 -8.07
N ASP A 514 11.48 -52.41 -8.31
CA ASP A 514 10.48 -52.15 -9.35
C ASP A 514 11.08 -52.02 -10.76
N GLY A 515 12.41 -52.02 -10.87
CA GLY A 515 13.11 -51.84 -12.13
C GLY A 515 12.95 -50.45 -12.74
N MET A 516 12.51 -49.43 -11.99
CA MET A 516 12.26 -48.08 -12.52
C MET A 516 13.41 -47.10 -12.27
N GLY A 517 14.51 -47.52 -11.63
CA GLY A 517 15.63 -46.63 -11.34
C GLY A 517 16.71 -47.27 -10.49
N VAL A 518 17.57 -46.43 -9.92
CA VAL A 518 18.52 -46.79 -8.86
C VAL A 518 18.19 -46.09 -7.56
N VAL A 519 18.63 -46.66 -6.44
CA VAL A 519 18.46 -46.10 -5.11
C VAL A 519 19.74 -46.24 -4.30
N ALA A 520 20.09 -45.19 -3.55
CA ALA A 520 21.15 -45.17 -2.57
C ALA A 520 20.61 -44.76 -1.21
N SER A 521 21.03 -45.44 -0.15
CA SER A 521 20.64 -45.11 1.22
C SER A 521 21.87 -44.89 2.09
N PHE A 522 21.80 -43.84 2.88
CA PHE A 522 22.86 -43.36 3.75
C PHE A 522 22.32 -43.29 5.17
N THR A 523 23.15 -43.66 6.15
CA THR A 523 22.80 -43.57 7.58
C THR A 523 23.35 -42.28 8.18
N ASN A 524 22.73 -41.77 9.25
CA ASN A 524 23.23 -40.57 9.93
C ASN A 524 24.68 -40.72 10.41
N GLY A 525 25.09 -41.91 10.82
CA GLY A 525 26.47 -42.19 11.22
C GLY A 525 27.48 -42.10 10.07
N GLU A 526 27.09 -42.47 8.85
CA GLU A 526 27.92 -42.40 7.64
C GLU A 526 28.11 -40.97 7.14
N LEU A 527 27.13 -40.11 7.42
CA LEU A 527 27.12 -38.71 7.06
C LEU A 527 27.81 -37.82 8.11
N GLY A 528 28.39 -38.41 9.17
CA GLY A 528 29.07 -37.66 10.24
C GLY A 528 28.12 -36.93 11.20
N LEU A 529 26.81 -37.14 11.08
CA LEU A 529 25.77 -36.49 11.86
C LEU A 529 25.58 -37.20 13.21
N SER A 530 26.39 -36.82 14.21
CA SER A 530 26.32 -37.40 15.57
C SER A 530 25.49 -36.56 16.54
N ALA A 531 24.16 -36.71 16.53
CA ALA A 531 23.29 -36.18 17.58
C ALA A 531 22.88 -37.28 18.58
N PRO A 532 22.86 -37.01 19.90
CA PRO A 532 22.41 -37.99 20.89
C PRO A 532 20.92 -38.32 20.68
N GLY A 533 20.61 -39.57 20.29
CA GLY A 533 19.24 -40.10 20.21
C GLY A 533 18.70 -40.36 18.80
N VAL A 534 19.43 -40.05 17.73
CA VAL A 534 19.01 -40.33 16.35
C VAL A 534 19.74 -41.57 15.82
N THR A 535 19.18 -42.76 16.05
CA THR A 535 19.65 -44.03 15.47
C THR A 535 18.66 -44.50 14.40
N GLY A 536 19.03 -44.47 13.11
CA GLY A 536 18.17 -44.89 11.99
C GLY A 536 18.66 -44.45 10.61
N ASN A 537 17.93 -44.84 9.55
CA ASN A 537 18.17 -44.42 8.15
C ASN A 537 18.27 -42.88 8.09
N GLY A 538 19.33 -42.38 7.46
CA GLY A 538 19.67 -40.98 7.43
C GLY A 538 19.17 -40.24 6.19
N PHE A 539 19.21 -40.84 5.02
CA PHE A 539 18.74 -40.22 3.77
C PHE A 539 18.67 -41.28 2.68
N THR A 540 17.63 -41.26 1.85
CA THR A 540 17.53 -42.11 0.65
C THR A 540 17.39 -41.24 -0.59
N LEU A 541 18.31 -41.40 -1.53
CA LEU A 541 18.25 -40.79 -2.85
C LEU A 541 17.82 -41.84 -3.87
N SER A 542 16.77 -41.54 -4.62
CA SER A 542 16.29 -42.34 -5.75
C SER A 542 16.49 -41.57 -7.04
N LEU A 543 16.98 -42.25 -8.08
CA LEU A 543 17.05 -41.70 -9.44
C LEU A 543 16.18 -42.57 -10.34
N ASP A 544 15.17 -41.98 -10.95
CA ASP A 544 14.32 -42.67 -11.92
C ASP A 544 15.05 -42.83 -13.27
N ASN A 545 14.63 -43.81 -14.07
CA ASN A 545 15.04 -44.01 -15.47
C ASN A 545 16.54 -44.30 -15.73
N VAL A 546 17.35 -44.49 -14.68
CA VAL A 546 18.76 -44.92 -14.77
C VAL A 546 18.98 -46.30 -14.16
N LYS A 547 20.12 -46.93 -14.48
CA LYS A 547 20.51 -48.27 -14.02
C LYS A 547 21.85 -48.27 -13.30
N GLN A 548 22.04 -49.25 -12.40
CA GLN A 548 23.25 -49.35 -11.58
C GLN A 548 24.53 -49.43 -12.42
N TRP A 549 24.49 -50.11 -13.57
CA TRP A 549 25.65 -50.23 -14.47
C TRP A 549 26.03 -48.93 -15.18
N GLN A 550 25.15 -47.91 -15.16
CA GLN A 550 25.43 -46.59 -15.71
C GLN A 550 26.10 -45.65 -14.70
N VAL A 551 26.04 -45.96 -13.40
CA VAL A 551 26.62 -45.15 -12.33
C VAL A 551 28.12 -44.99 -12.58
N SER A 552 28.55 -43.74 -12.68
CA SER A 552 29.92 -43.37 -13.05
C SER A 552 30.41 -42.20 -12.20
N ALA A 553 31.73 -42.06 -12.09
CA ALA A 553 32.38 -41.07 -11.23
C ALA A 553 32.07 -39.61 -11.64
N ASP A 554 31.77 -39.40 -12.92
CA ASP A 554 31.39 -38.11 -13.50
C ASP A 554 30.00 -37.62 -13.07
N TRP A 555 29.15 -38.50 -12.51
CA TRP A 555 27.85 -38.10 -11.95
C TRP A 555 27.98 -37.36 -10.63
N PHE A 556 29.16 -37.34 -10.01
CA PHE A 556 29.31 -36.93 -8.62
C PHE A 556 30.33 -35.82 -8.46
N SER A 557 29.95 -34.79 -7.71
CA SER A 557 30.86 -33.84 -7.09
C SER A 557 30.88 -34.12 -5.60
N VAL A 558 32.06 -34.27 -5.00
CA VAL A 558 32.19 -34.59 -3.56
C VAL A 558 33.16 -33.63 -2.91
N SER A 559 32.66 -32.82 -1.99
CA SER A 559 33.44 -31.87 -1.20
C SER A 559 33.51 -32.33 0.26
N PRO A 560 34.70 -32.67 0.79
CA PRO A 560 34.86 -33.13 2.17
C PRO A 560 34.62 -31.99 3.19
N THR A 561 34.24 -32.37 4.41
CA THR A 561 34.08 -31.48 5.59
C THR A 561 35.34 -30.72 5.98
#